data_AF-A0A972CIH0-F1
#
_entry.id   AF-A0A972CIH0-F1
#
_cell.length_a   1.000
_cell.length_b   1.000
_cell.length_c   1.000
_cell.angle_alpha   90.00
_cell.angle_beta   90.00
_cell.angle_gamma   90.00
#
_symmetry.space_group_name_H-M   'P 1'
#
loop_
_entity.id
_entity.type
_entity.pdbx_description
1 polymer ?
#
loop_
_entity_poly.entity_id
_entity_poly.type
_entity_poly.pdbx_seq_one_letter_code
_entity_poly.pdbx_strand_id
1 'polypeptide(L)' 'MDRPSYDEFYNEVKRYFWLMWPRLPEEEVDRYLKEEEKYVKTAYFDNLEEFDSGEINRRTFLIGGASSIANCLQLMY' A
#
# COMPACT_ATOMS: atom_id res chain seq x y z
N MET A 1 -9.62 15.18 10.01
CA MET A 1 -8.56 14.18 9.76
C MET A 1 -8.03 14.46 8.37
N ASP A 2 -6.72 14.53 8.19
CA ASP A 2 -6.16 14.81 6.87
C ASP A 2 -6.27 13.58 5.98
N ARG A 3 -6.79 13.77 4.77
CA ARG A 3 -6.94 12.73 3.75
C ARG A 3 -5.54 12.18 3.39
N PRO A 4 -5.32 10.85 3.45
CA PRO A 4 -4.05 10.24 3.04
C PRO A 4 -3.77 10.53 1.57
N SER A 5 -2.53 10.82 1.22
CA SER A 5 -2.11 10.93 -0.18
C SER A 5 -1.78 9.55 -0.76
N TYR A 6 -1.77 9.45 -2.09
CA TYR A 6 -1.30 8.24 -2.76
C TYR A 6 0.16 7.93 -2.41
N ASP A 7 1.04 8.93 -2.39
CA ASP A 7 2.45 8.73 -2.06
C ASP A 7 2.65 8.20 -0.63
N GLU A 8 1.85 8.67 0.33
CA GLU A 8 1.88 8.16 1.70
C GLU A 8 1.45 6.70 1.75
N PHE A 9 0.34 6.36 1.09
CA PHE A 9 -0.14 4.99 0.99
C PHE A 9 0.87 4.06 0.31
N TYR A 10 1.42 4.48 -0.83
CA TYR A 10 2.40 3.73 -1.60
C TYR A 10 3.67 3.47 -0.79
N ASN A 11 4.16 4.47 -0.04
CA ASN A 11 5.32 4.29 0.83
C ASN A 11 5.04 3.30 1.97
N GLU A 12 3.84 3.29 2.53
CA GLU A 12 3.45 2.28 3.52
C GLU A 12 3.35 0.88 2.90
N VAL A 13 2.78 0.74 1.70
CA VAL A 13 2.77 -0.54 0.95
C VAL A 13 4.19 -1.04 0.74
N LYS A 14 5.11 -0.17 0.26
CA LYS A 14 6.54 -0.50 0.10
C LYS A 14 7.15 -0.97 1.41
N ARG A 15 6.91 -0.21 2.50
CA ARG A 15 7.44 -0.53 3.83
C ARG A 15 6.95 -1.90 4.30
N TYR A 16 5.66 -2.19 4.21
CA TYR A 16 5.10 -3.48 4.62
C TYR A 16 5.55 -4.65 3.73
N PHE A 17 5.66 -4.44 2.43
CA PHE A 17 6.18 -5.47 1.51
C PHE A 17 7.62 -5.83 1.88
N TRP A 18 8.47 -4.81 2.08
CA TRP A 18 9.88 -5.02 2.36
C TRP A 18 10.15 -5.64 3.73
N LEU A 19 9.29 -5.38 4.72
CA LEU A 19 9.35 -6.07 6.03
C LEU A 19 9.24 -7.59 5.90
N MET A 20 8.53 -8.09 4.88
CA MET A 20 8.37 -9.53 4.63
C MET A 20 9.47 -10.10 3.74
N TRP A 21 10.17 -9.25 3.00
CA TRP A 21 11.28 -9.60 2.13
C TRP A 21 12.57 -8.80 2.42
N PRO A 22 13.12 -8.86 3.64
CA PRO A 22 14.21 -7.98 4.07
C PRO A 22 15.55 -8.23 3.35
N ARG A 23 15.64 -9.29 2.54
CA ARG A 23 16.83 -9.64 1.75
C ARG A 23 16.79 -9.12 0.32
N LEU A 24 15.64 -8.62 -0.15
CA LEU A 24 15.54 -8.04 -1.48
C LEU A 24 16.24 -6.68 -1.51
N PRO A 25 17.02 -6.38 -2.56
CA PRO A 25 17.52 -5.04 -2.81
C PRO A 25 16.37 -4.05 -2.93
N GLU A 26 16.53 -2.84 -2.41
CA GLU A 26 15.51 -1.80 -2.50
C GLU A 26 15.11 -1.49 -3.95
N GLU A 27 16.09 -1.45 -4.87
CA GLU A 27 15.84 -1.24 -6.30
C GLU A 27 14.94 -2.31 -6.93
N GLU A 28 15.04 -3.55 -6.45
CA GLU A 28 14.20 -4.65 -6.91
C GLU A 28 12.77 -4.52 -6.38
N VAL A 29 12.61 -4.15 -5.11
CA VAL A 29 11.31 -3.83 -4.53
C VAL A 29 10.65 -2.66 -5.27
N ASP A 30 11.40 -1.60 -5.55
CA ASP A 30 10.91 -0.43 -6.27
C ASP A 30 10.48 -0.77 -7.69
N ARG A 31 11.27 -1.57 -8.40
CA ARG A 31 10.92 -2.04 -9.74
C ARG A 31 9.63 -2.86 -9.72
N TYR A 32 9.51 -3.83 -8.81
CA TYR A 32 8.33 -4.67 -8.71
C TYR A 32 7.06 -3.87 -8.35
N LEU A 33 7.13 -3.00 -7.34
CA LEU A 33 5.98 -2.16 -6.97
C LEU A 33 5.60 -1.16 -8.07
N LYS A 34 6.58 -0.75 -8.89
CA LYS A 34 6.30 0.09 -10.06
C LYS A 34 5.59 -0.68 -11.16
N GLU A 35 5.93 -1.94 -11.40
CA GLU A 35 5.21 -2.83 -12.31
C GLU A 35 3.76 -3.04 -11.85
N GLU A 36 3.55 -3.15 -10.53
CA GLU A 36 2.24 -3.33 -9.90
C GLU A 36 1.53 -2.01 -9.51
N GLU A 37 2.04 -0.85 -9.96
CA GLU A 37 1.55 0.46 -9.54
C GLU A 37 0.05 0.64 -9.84
N LYS A 38 -0.43 0.05 -10.94
CA LYS A 38 -1.86 0.07 -11.28
C LYS A 38 -2.71 -0.61 -10.21
N TYR A 39 -2.27 -1.75 -9.69
CA TYR A 39 -2.95 -2.48 -8.63
C TYR A 39 -2.97 -1.67 -7.33
N VAL A 40 -1.81 -1.12 -6.93
CA VAL A 40 -1.70 -0.27 -5.73
C VAL A 40 -2.59 0.97 -5.84
N LYS A 41 -2.66 1.58 -7.03
CA LYS A 41 -3.48 2.77 -7.27
C LYS A 41 -4.98 2.48 -7.24
N THR A 42 -5.43 1.35 -7.77
CA THR A 42 -6.83 0.93 -7.63
C THR A 42 -7.17 0.72 -6.16
N ALA A 43 -6.35 -0.03 -5.43
CA ALA A 43 -6.58 -0.27 -4.01
C ALA A 43 -6.54 1.02 -3.16
N TYR A 44 -5.71 1.99 -3.53
CA TYR A 44 -5.73 3.31 -2.90
C TYR A 44 -7.10 3.99 -3.05
N PHE A 45 -7.67 3.99 -4.26
CA PHE A 45 -8.99 4.60 -4.49
C PHE A 45 -10.10 3.86 -3.76
N ASP A 46 -10.08 2.53 -3.73
CA ASP A 46 -11.07 1.73 -2.99
C ASP A 46 -11.03 2.06 -1.49
N ASN A 47 -9.84 2.08 -0.87
CA ASN A 47 -9.68 2.49 0.53
C ASN A 47 -10.08 3.97 0.74
N LEU A 48 -9.94 4.80 -0.28
CA LEU A 48 -10.27 6.23 -0.20
C LEU A 48 -11.76 6.46 -0.17
N GLU A 49 -12.54 5.62 -0.86
CA GLU A 49 -14.00 5.63 -0.77
C GLU A 49 -14.45 5.28 0.65
N GLU A 50 -13.88 4.23 1.27
CA GLU A 50 -14.17 3.85 2.66
C GLU A 50 -13.73 4.92 3.68
N PHE A 51 -12.64 5.64 3.41
CA PHE A 51 -12.19 6.74 4.26
C PHE A 51 -13.09 7.97 4.12
N ASP A 52 -13.43 8.34 2.88
CA ASP A 52 -14.28 9.49 2.58
C ASP A 52 -15.73 9.25 3.07
N SER A 53 -16.20 8.00 3.14
CA SER A 53 -17.49 7.62 3.75
C SER A 53 -17.45 7.57 5.29
N GLY A 54 -16.26 7.58 5.89
CA GLY A 54 -16.04 7.50 7.33
C GLY A 54 -16.09 6.09 7.90
N GLU A 55 -16.11 5.05 7.06
CA GLU A 55 -16.06 3.64 7.47
C GLU A 55 -14.71 3.27 8.08
N ILE A 56 -13.63 3.84 7.53
CA ILE A 56 -12.28 3.67 8.06
C ILE A 56 -11.65 4.99 8.44
N ASN A 57 -10.83 4.96 9.50
CA ASN A 57 -10.01 6.10 9.89
C ASN A 57 -8.63 6.03 9.22
N ARG A 58 -7.86 7.12 9.34
CA ARG A 58 -6.51 7.25 8.77
C ARG A 58 -5.55 6.13 9.18
N ARG A 59 -5.66 5.65 10.43
CA ARG A 59 -4.82 4.55 10.94
C ARG A 59 -5.19 3.25 10.23
N THR A 60 -6.48 2.93 10.11
CA THR A 60 -6.94 1.75 9.38
C THR A 60 -6.53 1.83 7.91
N PHE A 61 -6.61 3.01 7.29
CA PHE A 61 -6.18 3.22 5.90
C PHE A 61 -4.69 2.90 5.69
N LEU A 62 -3.80 3.51 6.48
CA LEU A 62 -2.35 3.41 6.29
C LEU A 62 -1.71 2.19 6.94
N ILE A 63 -2.39 1.53 7.87
CA ILE A 63 -1.93 0.28 8.46
C ILE A 63 -2.67 -0.89 7.83
N GLY A 64 -3.99 -0.96 8.02
CA GLY A 64 -4.83 -2.06 7.53
C GLY A 64 -4.84 -2.15 6.00
N GLY A 65 -5.21 -1.05 5.32
CA GLY A 65 -5.25 -0.99 3.86
C GLY A 65 -3.89 -1.28 3.25
N ALA A 66 -2.88 -0.50 3.63
CA ALA A 66 -1.53 -0.67 3.06
C ALA A 66 -0.91 -2.06 3.33
N SER A 67 -1.05 -2.61 4.55
CA SER A 67 -0.49 -3.95 4.86
C SER A 67 -1.22 -5.08 4.14
N SER A 68 -2.54 -4.95 3.93
CA SER A 68 -3.32 -5.91 3.14
C SER A 68 -2.82 -5.97 1.69
N ILE A 69 -2.61 -4.81 1.06
CA ILE A 69 -2.09 -4.72 -0.31
C ILE A 69 -0.67 -5.25 -0.41
N ALA A 70 0.20 -4.90 0.55
CA ALA A 70 1.54 -5.45 0.63
C ALA A 70 1.56 -6.99 0.73
N ASN A 71 0.62 -7.57 1.48
CA ASN A 71 0.46 -9.02 1.59
C ASN A 71 -0.02 -9.67 0.28
N CYS A 72 -0.98 -9.05 -0.42
CA CYS A 72 -1.38 -9.52 -1.74
C CYS A 72 -0.20 -9.51 -2.73
N LEU A 73 0.56 -8.41 -2.76
CA LEU A 73 1.74 -8.27 -3.62
C LEU A 73 2.82 -9.30 -3.28
N GLN A 74 3.04 -9.61 -1.99
CA GLN A 74 3.94 -10.69 -1.60
C GLN A 74 3.54 -12.03 -2.22
N LEU A 75 2.25 -12.36 -2.27
CA LEU A 75 1.80 -13.65 -2.81
C LEU A 75 1.90 -13.73 -4.34
N MET A 76 2.09 -12.59 -5.01
CA MET A 76 2.20 -12.47 -6.47
C MET A 76 3.65 -12.31 -6.95
N TYR A 77 4.58 -11.98 -6.05
CA TYR A 77 6.02 -11.90 -6.30
C TYR A 77 6.65 -13.30 -6.31
#